data_AF-A0A1S4FNV8-F1
#
_entry.id   AF-A0A1S4FNV8-F1
#
_cell.length_a   1.000
_cell.length_b   1.000
_cell.length_c   1.000
_cell.angle_alpha   90.00
_cell.angle_beta   90.00
_cell.angle_gamma   90.00
#
_symmetry.space_group_name_H-M   'P 1'
#
loop_
_entity.id
_entity.type
_entity.pdbx_description
1 polymer ?
#
loop_
_entity_poly.entity_id
_entity_poly.type
_entity_poly.pdbx_seq_one_letter_code
_entity_poly.pdbx_strand_id
1 'polypeptide(L)'
;MKDPSEPKPNTRNPWKCPIMRCPTMLSDSALLDHLIAEHKCIDLKPVEAGEKALLSFRESIFPYGQPVCMGVLLYGGKGNQSSPGHSHRNSILSASFAAYEKHLPVLVMGCKTHLTDMLADDEIPSEIYNDICQRRDAALNGSDRDKDIFVLWLIGPSTSRPVYGEVTISDVDRIIVRGCRMQMHDFKDFLLPKSFLCNGEDYLMVNRPGMSLMTRNGEQDVEMEVVIEEEKTEI
;
A
#
# COMPACT_ATOMS: atom_id res chain seq x y z
N MET A 1 -40.86 24.07 -11.16
CA MET A 1 -39.41 24.06 -11.49
C MET A 1 -38.69 23.49 -10.29
N LYS A 2 -38.15 22.27 -10.41
CA LYS A 2 -37.23 21.67 -9.42
C LYS A 2 -35.87 21.60 -10.09
N ASP A 3 -34.86 22.12 -9.42
CA ASP A 3 -33.47 22.17 -9.86
C ASP A 3 -32.91 20.74 -10.01
N PRO A 4 -32.42 20.31 -11.19
CA PRO A 4 -31.88 18.98 -11.40
C PRO A 4 -30.34 19.01 -11.37
N SER A 5 -29.73 19.24 -10.20
CA SER A 5 -28.26 19.17 -10.11
C SER A 5 -27.67 18.87 -8.73
N GLU A 6 -28.40 18.21 -7.82
CA GLU A 6 -27.74 17.57 -6.67
C GLU A 6 -27.24 16.17 -7.06
N PRO A 7 -25.92 15.90 -7.03
CA PRO A 7 -25.43 14.54 -7.19
C PRO A 7 -25.95 13.71 -6.02
N LYS A 8 -26.73 12.68 -6.33
CA LYS A 8 -27.20 11.70 -5.34
C LYS A 8 -25.98 11.19 -4.57
N PRO A 9 -25.99 11.19 -3.22
CA PRO A 9 -24.93 10.55 -2.46
C PRO A 9 -24.90 9.08 -2.88
N ASN A 10 -23.79 8.69 -3.50
CA ASN A 10 -23.58 7.33 -3.95
C ASN A 10 -23.53 6.48 -2.67
N THR A 11 -24.65 5.84 -2.31
CA THR A 11 -24.74 4.94 -1.15
C THR A 11 -23.93 3.68 -1.48
N ARG A 12 -22.61 3.81 -1.45
CA ARG A 12 -21.70 2.68 -1.50
C ARG A 12 -21.75 2.00 -0.13
N ASN A 13 -21.89 0.69 -0.15
CA ASN A 13 -21.88 -0.13 1.06
C ASN A 13 -20.65 0.23 1.91
N PRO A 14 -20.76 0.22 3.24
CA PRO A 14 -19.63 0.49 4.09
C PRO A 14 -18.62 -0.67 3.99
N TRP A 15 -17.33 -0.37 4.14
CA TRP A 15 -16.22 -1.31 3.98
C TRP A 15 -15.39 -1.41 5.24
N LYS A 16 -14.78 -2.57 5.47
CA LYS A 16 -13.94 -2.75 6.65
C LYS A 16 -12.70 -1.87 6.57
N CYS A 17 -12.32 -1.28 7.71
CA CYS A 17 -11.06 -0.56 7.83
C CYS A 17 -9.87 -1.41 7.31
N PRO A 18 -8.97 -0.84 6.49
CA PRO A 18 -7.81 -1.57 5.95
C PRO A 18 -6.78 -1.93 7.04
N ILE A 19 -6.88 -1.33 8.22
CA ILE A 19 -6.01 -1.66 9.35
C ILE A 19 -6.46 -2.96 9.99
N MET A 20 -5.53 -3.90 10.04
CA MET A 20 -5.79 -5.24 10.55
C MET A 20 -6.41 -5.24 11.95
N ARG A 21 -7.41 -6.12 12.15
CA ARG A 21 -8.20 -6.29 13.39
C ARG A 21 -9.05 -5.08 13.79
N CYS A 22 -9.08 -4.00 13.02
CA CYS A 22 -10.08 -2.98 13.20
C CYS A 22 -11.46 -3.49 12.72
N PRO A 23 -12.50 -3.51 13.57
CA PRO A 23 -13.83 -3.97 13.19
C PRO A 23 -14.67 -2.88 12.50
N THR A 24 -14.18 -1.64 12.47
CA THR A 24 -14.94 -0.47 12.00
C THR A 24 -15.22 -0.57 10.50
N MET A 25 -16.45 -0.23 10.15
CA MET A 25 -16.91 -0.12 8.77
C MET A 25 -16.94 1.36 8.37
N LEU A 26 -16.41 1.68 7.19
CA LEU A 26 -16.08 3.03 6.73
C LEU A 26 -16.67 3.31 5.35
N SER A 27 -16.99 4.56 5.09
CA SER A 27 -17.08 5.10 3.74
C SER A 27 -15.69 5.55 3.25
N ASP A 28 -15.56 5.75 1.94
CA ASP A 28 -14.33 6.29 1.33
C ASP A 28 -13.90 7.62 1.98
N SER A 29 -14.85 8.49 2.33
CA SER A 29 -14.61 9.79 2.96
C SER A 29 -14.25 9.71 4.45
N ALA A 30 -14.69 8.66 5.15
CA ALA A 30 -14.48 8.51 6.59
C ALA A 30 -13.12 7.88 6.93
N LEU A 31 -12.38 7.38 5.94
CA LEU A 31 -11.14 6.65 6.16
C LEU A 31 -10.11 7.48 6.93
N LEU A 32 -9.79 8.68 6.46
CA LEU A 32 -8.73 9.48 7.08
C LEU A 32 -9.09 9.93 8.51
N ASP A 33 -10.33 10.36 8.73
CA ASP A 33 -10.83 10.75 10.06
C ASP A 33 -10.70 9.59 11.06
N HIS A 34 -11.12 8.39 10.64
CA HIS A 34 -10.99 7.18 11.43
C HIS A 34 -9.53 6.82 11.74
N LEU A 35 -8.64 6.89 10.74
CA LEU A 35 -7.21 6.62 10.94
C LEU A 35 -6.59 7.58 11.97
N ILE A 36 -6.93 8.87 11.90
CA ILE A 36 -6.46 9.89 12.86
C ILE A 36 -6.99 9.62 14.27
N ALA A 37 -8.27 9.27 14.39
CA ALA A 37 -8.92 9.10 15.70
C ALA A 37 -8.48 7.80 16.41
N GLU A 38 -8.46 6.68 15.67
CA GLU A 38 -8.38 5.33 16.24
C GLU A 38 -7.01 4.66 16.03
N HIS A 39 -6.21 5.13 15.07
CA HIS A 39 -4.94 4.49 14.69
C HIS A 39 -3.73 5.42 14.88
N LYS A 40 -3.61 6.00 16.08
CA LYS A 40 -2.59 7.01 16.46
C LYS A 40 -1.12 6.57 16.32
N CYS A 41 -0.86 5.27 16.18
CA CYS A 41 0.48 4.74 15.98
C CYS A 41 0.93 4.75 14.51
N ILE A 42 0.04 5.09 13.58
CA ILE A 42 0.35 5.18 12.15
C ILE A 42 0.95 6.56 11.87
N ASP A 43 2.10 6.56 11.20
CA ASP A 43 2.76 7.77 10.77
C ASP A 43 1.98 8.41 9.60
N LEU A 44 1.63 9.69 9.72
CA LEU A 44 0.91 10.46 8.71
C LEU A 44 1.87 11.48 8.10
N LYS A 45 2.12 11.39 6.79
CA LYS A 45 3.06 12.30 6.10
C LYS A 45 2.36 13.06 4.97
N PRO A 46 2.24 14.39 5.05
CA PRO A 46 1.80 15.17 3.91
C PRO A 46 2.86 15.10 2.80
N VAL A 47 2.39 14.91 1.56
CA VAL A 47 3.24 14.88 0.37
C VAL A 47 2.50 15.47 -0.83
N GLU A 48 3.22 16.26 -1.63
CA GLU A 48 2.75 16.70 -2.94
C GLU A 48 3.31 15.80 -4.06
N ALA A 49 2.83 16.00 -5.29
CA ALA A 49 3.30 15.25 -6.46
C ALA A 49 4.82 15.39 -6.66
N GLY A 50 5.52 14.26 -6.77
CA GLY A 50 6.97 14.21 -6.97
C GLY A 50 7.79 14.45 -5.69
N GLU A 51 7.15 14.74 -4.55
CA GLU A 51 7.86 14.83 -3.27
C GLU A 51 8.16 13.44 -2.71
N LYS A 52 9.31 13.34 -2.03
CA LYS A 52 9.77 12.10 -1.40
C LYS A 52 9.25 12.03 0.03
N ALA A 53 8.42 11.04 0.32
CA ALA A 53 8.17 10.60 1.69
C ALA A 53 9.20 9.55 2.10
N LEU A 54 9.79 9.74 3.27
CA LEU A 54 10.68 8.75 3.89
C LEU A 54 9.92 8.00 4.98
N LEU A 55 9.98 6.68 4.98
CA LEU A 55 9.49 5.80 6.04
C LEU A 55 10.64 4.88 6.46
N SER A 56 10.60 4.36 7.68
CA SER A 56 11.50 3.28 8.09
C SER A 56 10.72 2.17 8.77
N PHE A 57 11.19 0.94 8.65
CA PHE A 57 10.55 -0.20 9.29
C PHE A 57 11.55 -1.29 9.67
N ARG A 58 11.16 -2.12 10.65
CA ARG A 58 11.86 -3.36 11.00
C ARG A 58 11.15 -4.55 10.42
N GLU A 59 11.89 -5.60 10.09
CA GLU A 59 11.29 -6.87 9.67
C GLU A 59 10.27 -7.42 10.69
N SER A 60 10.51 -7.18 11.98
CA SER A 60 9.67 -7.67 13.08
C SER A 60 8.27 -7.09 13.12
N ILE A 61 8.00 -5.99 12.40
CA ILE A 61 6.64 -5.43 12.34
C ILE A 61 5.69 -6.30 11.52
N PHE A 62 6.20 -7.23 10.70
CA PHE A 62 5.39 -8.09 9.83
C PHE A 62 5.09 -9.45 10.49
N PRO A 63 3.93 -9.60 11.14
CA PRO A 63 3.39 -10.92 11.43
C PRO A 63 3.14 -11.69 10.14
N TYR A 64 3.24 -13.01 10.22
CA TYR A 64 3.04 -13.88 9.08
C TYR A 64 1.58 -13.86 8.59
N GLY A 65 1.39 -13.75 7.28
CA GLY A 65 0.10 -13.76 6.58
C GLY A 65 -0.80 -12.55 6.89
N GLN A 66 -0.25 -11.51 7.51
CA GLN A 66 -1.01 -10.42 8.10
C GLN A 66 -0.52 -9.08 7.54
N PRO A 67 -1.34 -8.38 6.72
CA PRO A 67 -1.00 -7.05 6.23
C PRO A 67 -0.85 -6.03 7.36
N VAL A 68 0.11 -5.14 7.19
CA VAL A 68 0.44 -4.05 8.11
C VAL A 68 0.49 -2.76 7.31
N CYS A 69 -0.15 -1.71 7.84
CA CYS A 69 0.01 -0.36 7.33
C CYS A 69 1.25 0.24 7.99
N MET A 70 2.26 0.56 7.18
CA MET A 70 3.53 1.13 7.63
C MET A 70 3.46 2.65 7.77
N GLY A 71 2.54 3.29 7.05
CA GLY A 71 2.31 4.73 7.09
C GLY A 71 1.21 5.14 6.13
N VAL A 72 0.71 6.36 6.30
CA VAL A 72 -0.27 6.98 5.40
C VAL A 72 0.34 8.27 4.86
N LEU A 73 0.38 8.36 3.54
CA LEU A 73 0.74 9.57 2.84
C LEU A 73 -0.53 10.38 2.59
N LEU A 74 -0.58 11.61 3.08
CA LEU A 74 -1.65 12.55 2.80
C LEU A 74 -1.29 13.25 1.49
N TYR A 75 -1.76 12.70 0.37
CA TYR A 75 -1.35 13.15 -0.94
C TYR A 75 -2.15 14.36 -1.40
N GLY A 76 -1.46 15.49 -1.58
CA GLY A 76 -2.04 16.76 -2.02
C GLY A 76 -2.21 16.88 -3.53
N GLY A 77 -1.53 16.10 -4.37
CA GLY A 77 -1.61 16.23 -5.83
C GLY A 77 -0.59 17.22 -6.42
N LYS A 78 -0.80 17.69 -7.66
CA LYS A 78 0.13 18.58 -8.38
C LYS A 78 -0.27 20.07 -8.30
N GLY A 79 -0.98 20.48 -7.26
CA GLY A 79 -1.50 21.85 -7.09
C GLY A 79 -2.61 22.27 -8.08
N ASN A 80 -3.05 21.38 -8.99
CA ASN A 80 -4.21 21.61 -9.85
C ASN A 80 -5.47 21.00 -9.20
N GLN A 81 -6.63 21.64 -9.35
CA GLN A 81 -7.87 21.18 -8.70
C GLN A 81 -8.45 19.88 -9.29
N SER A 82 -7.94 19.43 -10.44
CA SER A 82 -8.37 18.19 -11.12
C SER A 82 -7.54 16.96 -10.74
N SER A 83 -6.53 17.13 -9.90
CA SER A 83 -5.66 16.06 -9.43
C SER A 83 -6.43 15.08 -8.54
N PRO A 84 -6.21 13.76 -8.64
CA PRO A 84 -6.63 12.79 -7.64
C PRO A 84 -6.46 13.29 -6.20
N GLY A 85 -5.30 13.91 -5.90
CA GLY A 85 -4.98 14.48 -4.58
C GLY A 85 -5.82 15.69 -4.14
N HIS A 86 -6.58 16.35 -5.04
CA HIS A 86 -7.53 17.43 -4.70
C HIS A 86 -9.01 17.05 -4.90
N SER A 87 -9.26 16.01 -5.70
CA SER A 87 -10.62 15.57 -6.05
C SER A 87 -11.27 14.73 -4.95
N HIS A 88 -10.46 14.07 -4.11
CA HIS A 88 -10.95 13.34 -2.95
C HIS A 88 -11.47 14.30 -1.88
N ARG A 89 -12.49 13.87 -1.13
CA ARG A 89 -13.01 14.63 0.01
C ARG A 89 -13.16 13.71 1.21
N ASN A 90 -12.36 13.98 2.22
CA ASN A 90 -12.52 13.39 3.53
C ASN A 90 -13.74 14.03 4.23
N SER A 91 -14.28 13.30 5.21
CA SER A 91 -15.20 13.88 6.20
C SER A 91 -14.53 15.07 6.90
N ILE A 92 -15.34 15.93 7.52
CA ILE A 92 -14.83 17.08 8.29
C ILE A 92 -13.83 16.55 9.32
N LEU A 93 -12.57 16.97 9.18
CA LEU A 93 -11.50 16.55 10.06
C LEU A 93 -11.44 17.47 11.28
N SER A 94 -10.80 16.99 12.36
CA SER A 94 -10.50 17.87 13.50
C SER A 94 -9.64 19.08 13.06
N ALA A 95 -9.72 20.18 13.81
CA ALA A 95 -9.09 21.45 13.43
C ALA A 95 -7.59 21.33 13.11
N SER A 96 -6.87 20.44 13.80
CA SER A 96 -5.43 20.18 13.57
C SER A 96 -5.13 19.54 12.21
N PHE A 97 -6.13 18.91 11.57
CA PHE A 97 -5.99 18.21 10.30
C PHE A 97 -6.87 18.79 9.19
N ALA A 98 -7.53 19.93 9.42
CA ALA A 98 -8.44 20.56 8.46
C ALA A 98 -7.77 20.89 7.11
N ALA A 99 -6.45 21.12 7.09
CA ALA A 99 -5.69 21.33 5.85
C ALA A 99 -5.71 20.12 4.90
N TYR A 100 -5.97 18.92 5.41
CA TYR A 100 -5.92 17.65 4.68
C TYR A 100 -7.29 17.13 4.25
N GLU A 101 -8.36 17.93 4.41
CA GLU A 101 -9.72 17.52 4.03
C GLU A 101 -9.84 17.12 2.55
N LYS A 102 -8.99 17.68 1.69
CA LYS A 102 -8.96 17.36 0.26
C LYS A 102 -7.88 16.35 -0.13
N HIS A 103 -6.96 16.03 0.78
CA HIS A 103 -5.84 15.14 0.47
C HIS A 103 -6.32 13.71 0.35
N LEU A 104 -5.77 12.98 -0.61
CA LEU A 104 -6.01 11.56 -0.80
C LEU A 104 -5.15 10.76 0.19
N PRO A 105 -5.72 9.97 1.12
CA PRO A 105 -4.94 9.08 1.97
C PRO A 105 -4.43 7.89 1.15
N VAL A 106 -3.10 7.79 0.99
CA VAL A 106 -2.42 6.66 0.36
C VAL A 106 -1.73 5.84 1.45
N LEU A 107 -2.19 4.63 1.67
CA LEU A 107 -1.64 3.72 2.66
C LEU A 107 -0.50 2.93 2.04
N VAL A 108 0.65 2.93 2.73
CA VAL A 108 1.78 2.08 2.38
C VAL A 108 1.67 0.79 3.17
N MET A 109 1.47 -0.32 2.47
CA MET A 109 1.16 -1.62 3.06
C MET A 109 2.33 -2.57 2.91
N GLY A 110 2.46 -3.50 3.87
CA GLY A 110 3.42 -4.58 3.79
C GLY A 110 2.93 -5.86 4.43
N CYS A 111 3.40 -7.01 3.97
CA CYS A 111 3.05 -8.32 4.51
C CYS A 111 4.22 -9.30 4.36
N LYS A 112 4.43 -10.12 5.39
CA LYS A 112 5.31 -11.29 5.32
C LYS A 112 4.48 -12.54 5.08
N THR A 113 4.77 -13.31 4.04
CA THR A 113 4.01 -14.52 3.71
C THR A 113 4.89 -15.52 2.95
N HIS A 114 4.34 -16.68 2.58
CA HIS A 114 4.96 -17.60 1.63
C HIS A 114 4.21 -17.54 0.31
N LEU A 115 4.94 -17.78 -0.76
CA LEU A 115 4.34 -17.89 -2.09
C LEU A 115 3.34 -19.07 -2.16
N THR A 116 3.60 -20.16 -1.42
CA THR A 116 2.76 -21.37 -1.36
C THR A 116 1.44 -21.16 -0.64
N ASP A 117 1.40 -20.34 0.41
CA ASP A 117 0.18 -20.09 1.18
C ASP A 117 -0.85 -19.30 0.37
N MET A 118 -0.39 -18.64 -0.69
CA MET A 118 -1.22 -17.92 -1.64
C MET A 118 -1.73 -18.85 -2.76
N LEU A 119 -1.14 -20.03 -2.93
CA LEU A 119 -1.50 -21.04 -3.95
C LEU A 119 -2.53 -22.06 -3.47
N ALA A 120 -2.92 -22.03 -2.20
CA ALA A 120 -3.75 -23.07 -1.57
C ALA A 120 -5.24 -23.04 -1.97
N ASP A 121 -5.69 -22.04 -2.74
CA ASP A 121 -7.02 -21.99 -3.33
C ASP A 121 -6.93 -22.47 -4.80
N ASP A 122 -7.71 -23.49 -5.18
CA ASP A 122 -7.71 -24.24 -6.46
C ASP A 122 -7.98 -23.41 -7.74
N GLU A 123 -7.92 -22.08 -7.69
CA GLU A 123 -8.38 -21.16 -8.76
C GLU A 123 -7.25 -20.47 -9.53
N ILE A 124 -5.97 -20.80 -9.29
CA ILE A 124 -4.87 -20.12 -9.98
C ILE A 124 -4.65 -20.76 -11.36
N PRO A 125 -4.75 -19.99 -12.46
CA PRO A 125 -4.49 -20.51 -13.81
C PRO A 125 -3.12 -21.19 -13.90
N SER A 126 -3.06 -22.35 -14.54
CA SER A 126 -1.87 -23.22 -14.59
C SER A 126 -0.61 -22.54 -15.15
N GLU A 127 -0.78 -21.53 -16.00
CA GLU A 127 0.33 -20.74 -16.58
C GLU A 127 0.97 -19.82 -15.52
N ILE A 128 0.15 -19.18 -14.70
CA ILE A 128 0.58 -18.34 -13.57
C ILE A 128 1.18 -19.23 -12.48
N TYR A 129 0.55 -20.37 -12.20
CA TYR A 129 1.08 -21.38 -11.28
C TYR A 129 2.50 -21.81 -11.67
N ASN A 130 2.81 -21.97 -12.96
CA ASN A 130 4.13 -22.38 -13.43
C ASN A 130 5.21 -21.28 -13.25
N ASP A 131 4.91 -20.01 -13.53
CA ASP A 131 5.86 -18.90 -13.26
C ASP A 131 6.11 -18.73 -11.75
N ILE A 132 5.03 -18.80 -10.96
CA ILE A 132 5.10 -18.78 -9.50
C ILE A 132 5.89 -19.98 -8.99
N CYS A 133 5.68 -21.18 -9.54
CA CYS A 133 6.45 -22.38 -9.20
C CYS A 133 7.92 -22.25 -9.60
N GLN A 134 8.27 -21.63 -10.73
CA GLN A 134 9.67 -21.37 -11.06
C GLN A 134 10.34 -20.41 -10.04
N ARG A 135 9.62 -19.36 -9.61
CA ARG A 135 10.08 -18.47 -8.53
C ARG A 135 10.16 -19.19 -7.17
N ARG A 136 9.23 -20.12 -6.91
CA ARG A 136 9.19 -20.99 -5.73
C ARG A 136 10.34 -21.99 -5.72
N ASP A 137 10.62 -22.64 -6.83
CA ASP A 137 11.63 -23.70 -6.97
C ASP A 137 13.05 -23.12 -6.83
N ALA A 138 13.26 -21.84 -7.19
CA ALA A 138 14.46 -21.09 -6.83
C ALA A 138 14.60 -20.81 -5.31
N ALA A 139 13.49 -20.82 -4.56
CA ALA A 139 13.44 -20.57 -3.11
C ALA A 139 13.38 -21.86 -2.25
N LEU A 140 13.21 -23.04 -2.85
CA LEU A 140 12.85 -24.28 -2.14
C LEU A 140 14.00 -25.07 -1.48
N ASN A 141 15.26 -24.68 -1.69
CA ASN A 141 16.41 -25.39 -1.11
C ASN A 141 16.78 -24.95 0.33
N GLY A 142 15.84 -24.36 1.07
CA GLY A 142 16.07 -23.79 2.39
C GLY A 142 15.09 -24.25 3.47
N SER A 143 15.35 -23.83 4.71
CA SER A 143 14.42 -23.98 5.83
C SER A 143 13.11 -23.23 5.55
N ASP A 144 12.06 -23.50 6.33
CA ASP A 144 10.74 -22.88 6.11
C ASP A 144 10.78 -21.34 6.21
N ARG A 145 11.71 -20.78 6.99
CA ARG A 145 11.97 -19.33 7.05
C ARG A 145 12.61 -18.78 5.78
N ASP A 146 13.39 -19.59 5.06
CA ASP A 146 14.06 -19.16 3.83
C ASP A 146 13.07 -18.95 2.67
N LYS A 147 11.84 -19.44 2.84
CA LYS A 147 10.72 -19.25 1.91
C LYS A 147 9.91 -17.98 2.17
N ASP A 148 10.19 -17.24 3.25
CA ASP A 148 9.52 -15.98 3.54
C ASP A 148 9.73 -14.99 2.38
N ILE A 149 8.63 -14.39 1.95
CA ILE A 149 8.62 -13.23 1.08
C ILE A 149 7.97 -12.05 1.81
N PHE A 150 8.47 -10.87 1.51
CA PHE A 150 7.95 -9.58 1.97
C PHE A 150 7.37 -8.87 0.75
N VAL A 151 6.10 -8.53 0.83
CA VAL A 151 5.35 -7.88 -0.24
C VAL A 151 4.96 -6.50 0.24
N LEU A 152 5.27 -5.47 -0.53
CA LEU A 152 4.97 -4.07 -0.23
C LEU A 152 4.14 -3.48 -1.37
N TRP A 153 3.07 -2.75 -1.06
CA TRP A 153 2.16 -2.19 -2.07
C TRP A 153 1.44 -0.94 -1.56
N LEU A 154 0.71 -0.26 -2.46
CA LEU A 154 -0.02 0.97 -2.17
C LEU A 154 -1.53 0.78 -2.33
N ILE A 155 -2.30 1.25 -1.35
CA ILE A 155 -3.77 1.27 -1.43
C ILE A 155 -4.33 2.62 -1.00
N GLY A 156 -5.51 2.95 -1.47
CA GLY A 156 -6.23 4.16 -1.06
C GLY A 156 -7.68 4.12 -1.53
N PRO A 157 -8.48 5.17 -1.25
CA PRO A 157 -9.80 5.32 -1.86
C PRO A 157 -9.70 5.30 -3.39
N SER A 158 -10.71 4.74 -4.09
CA SER A 158 -10.69 4.77 -5.55
C SER A 158 -10.72 6.20 -6.09
N THR A 159 -9.89 6.44 -7.10
CA THR A 159 -9.70 7.73 -7.74
C THR A 159 -10.30 7.73 -9.15
N SER A 160 -10.56 8.93 -9.68
CA SER A 160 -11.04 9.08 -11.06
C SER A 160 -9.96 8.84 -12.12
N ARG A 161 -8.69 8.90 -11.71
CA ARG A 161 -7.51 8.65 -12.55
C ARG A 161 -6.51 7.79 -11.77
N PRO A 162 -5.74 6.92 -12.44
CA PRO A 162 -4.69 6.14 -11.79
C PRO A 162 -3.70 7.05 -11.04
N VAL A 163 -3.31 6.61 -9.85
CA VAL A 163 -2.22 7.21 -9.07
C VAL A 163 -1.12 6.16 -9.00
N TYR A 164 0.11 6.56 -9.24
CA TYR A 164 1.28 5.70 -9.21
C TYR A 164 2.18 6.10 -8.05
N GLY A 165 2.90 5.12 -7.50
CA GLY A 165 3.97 5.36 -6.57
C GLY A 165 5.25 4.70 -7.04
N GLU A 166 6.37 5.40 -6.89
CA GLU A 166 7.70 4.79 -6.89
C GLU A 166 8.07 4.48 -5.45
N VAL A 167 8.17 3.19 -5.13
CA VAL A 167 8.57 2.70 -3.81
C VAL A 167 9.97 2.13 -3.94
N THR A 168 10.90 2.72 -3.20
CA THR A 168 12.29 2.26 -3.10
C THR A 168 12.60 1.91 -1.66
N ILE A 169 13.20 0.74 -1.44
CA ILE A 169 13.73 0.33 -0.15
C ILE A 169 15.25 0.19 -0.23
N SER A 170 15.91 0.47 0.88
CA SER A 170 17.35 0.28 1.03
C SER A 170 17.76 -0.12 2.44
N ASP A 171 18.96 -0.66 2.55
CA ASP A 171 19.66 -0.70 3.85
C ASP A 171 20.01 0.72 4.31
N VAL A 172 20.42 0.84 5.58
CA VAL A 172 20.75 2.14 6.22
C VAL A 172 21.88 2.87 5.49
N ASP A 173 22.84 2.12 4.92
CA ASP A 173 23.97 2.70 4.19
C ASP A 173 23.67 2.95 2.70
N ARG A 174 22.44 2.61 2.24
CA ARG A 174 21.98 2.76 0.85
C ARG A 174 22.86 2.04 -0.19
N ILE A 175 23.51 0.95 0.22
CA ILE A 175 24.33 0.10 -0.65
C ILE A 175 23.43 -0.88 -1.40
N ILE A 176 22.45 -1.46 -0.71
CA ILE A 176 21.51 -2.43 -1.26
C ILE A 176 20.21 -1.69 -1.49
N VAL A 177 19.83 -1.57 -2.75
CA VAL A 177 18.62 -0.83 -3.16
C VAL A 177 17.73 -1.73 -4.02
N ARG A 178 16.42 -1.65 -3.76
CA ARG A 178 15.37 -2.26 -4.59
C ARG A 178 14.24 -1.26 -4.73
N GLY A 179 13.72 -1.12 -5.94
CA GLY A 179 12.61 -0.21 -6.20
C GLY A 179 11.63 -0.80 -7.19
N CYS A 180 10.40 -0.31 -7.13
CA CYS A 180 9.34 -0.66 -8.05
C CYS A 180 8.40 0.55 -8.22
N ARG A 181 7.98 0.79 -9.46
CA ARG A 181 6.84 1.65 -9.74
C ARG A 181 5.58 0.79 -9.74
N MET A 182 4.57 1.19 -8.98
CA MET A 182 3.31 0.47 -8.82
C MET A 182 2.13 1.44 -8.88
N GLN A 183 1.00 0.95 -9.38
CA GLN A 183 -0.27 1.66 -9.26
C GLN A 183 -0.84 1.50 -7.85
N MET A 184 -1.41 2.59 -7.31
CA MET A 184 -2.23 2.55 -6.12
C MET A 184 -3.60 1.95 -6.46
N HIS A 185 -4.03 0.98 -5.68
CA HIS A 185 -5.30 0.29 -5.86
C HIS A 185 -6.36 0.69 -4.82
N ASP A 186 -7.63 0.39 -5.11
CA ASP A 186 -8.70 0.57 -4.13
C ASP A 186 -8.47 -0.37 -2.94
N PHE A 187 -8.49 0.18 -1.73
CA PHE A 187 -8.37 -0.60 -0.50
C PHE A 187 -9.50 -1.63 -0.33
N LYS A 188 -10.55 -1.62 -1.15
CA LYS A 188 -11.62 -2.63 -1.10
C LYS A 188 -11.19 -3.97 -1.72
N ASP A 189 -10.36 -3.90 -2.76
CA ASP A 189 -10.04 -5.05 -3.61
C ASP A 189 -8.61 -5.57 -3.39
N PHE A 190 -7.74 -4.75 -2.79
CA PHE A 190 -6.29 -4.94 -2.77
C PHE A 190 -5.68 -5.02 -1.34
N LEU A 191 -6.44 -5.54 -0.36
CA LEU A 191 -5.96 -5.66 1.03
C LEU A 191 -5.07 -6.86 1.30
N LEU A 192 -5.34 -7.99 0.64
CA LEU A 192 -4.66 -9.25 0.92
C LEU A 192 -3.79 -9.60 -0.28
N PRO A 193 -2.48 -9.89 -0.09
CA PRO A 193 -1.60 -10.25 -1.20
C PRO A 193 -2.14 -11.33 -2.13
N LYS A 194 -2.88 -12.30 -1.59
CA LYS A 194 -3.53 -13.35 -2.39
C LYS A 194 -4.45 -12.84 -3.49
N SER A 195 -5.04 -11.64 -3.37
CA SER A 195 -5.95 -11.10 -4.39
C SER A 195 -5.23 -10.54 -5.61
N PHE A 196 -3.91 -10.33 -5.55
CA PHE A 196 -3.18 -9.63 -6.60
C PHE A 196 -1.79 -10.16 -6.94
N LEU A 197 -1.14 -10.92 -6.06
CA LEU A 197 0.22 -11.43 -6.30
C LEU A 197 0.32 -12.25 -7.59
N CYS A 198 -0.74 -12.96 -7.96
CA CYS A 198 -0.83 -13.76 -9.18
C CYS A 198 -0.77 -12.92 -10.46
N ASN A 199 -1.10 -11.63 -10.39
CA ASN A 199 -1.08 -10.74 -11.53
C ASN A 199 0.35 -10.26 -11.85
N GLY A 200 1.29 -10.40 -10.90
CA GLY A 200 2.70 -10.05 -11.11
C GLY A 200 3.00 -8.56 -11.20
N GLU A 201 2.01 -7.69 -10.95
CA GLU A 201 2.10 -6.24 -11.12
C GLU A 201 1.72 -5.51 -9.82
N ASP A 202 2.17 -4.26 -9.70
CA ASP A 202 1.80 -3.30 -8.64
C ASP A 202 2.19 -3.66 -7.19
N TYR A 203 3.29 -4.38 -7.03
CA TYR A 203 3.91 -4.61 -5.72
C TYR A 203 5.43 -4.74 -5.82
N LEU A 204 6.12 -4.46 -4.71
CA LEU A 204 7.53 -4.77 -4.52
C LEU A 204 7.65 -6.05 -3.68
N MET A 205 8.37 -7.05 -4.20
CA MET A 205 8.63 -8.30 -3.49
C MET A 205 10.12 -8.45 -3.16
N VAL A 206 10.39 -8.83 -1.91
CA VAL A 206 11.73 -9.13 -1.40
C VAL A 206 11.70 -10.51 -0.77
N ASN A 207 12.62 -11.39 -1.13
CA ASN A 207 12.74 -12.70 -0.49
C ASN A 207 13.51 -12.60 0.84
N ARG A 208 13.45 -13.67 1.65
CA ARG A 208 14.14 -13.77 2.94
C ARG A 208 15.62 -13.39 2.87
N PRO A 209 16.44 -13.90 1.92
CA PRO A 209 17.85 -13.54 1.86
C PRO A 209 18.06 -12.05 1.56
N GLY A 210 17.27 -11.47 0.65
CA GLY A 210 17.34 -10.04 0.32
C GLY A 210 16.98 -9.16 1.51
N MET A 211 15.90 -9.50 2.23
CA MET A 211 15.49 -8.78 3.43
C MET A 211 16.51 -8.91 4.56
N SER A 212 17.06 -10.11 4.76
CA SER A 212 18.10 -10.36 5.77
C SER A 212 19.37 -9.58 5.47
N LEU A 213 19.74 -9.45 4.19
CA LEU A 213 20.89 -8.65 3.78
C LEU A 213 20.67 -7.16 4.06
N MET A 214 19.50 -6.60 3.71
CA MET A 214 19.17 -5.19 3.96
C MET A 214 19.12 -4.85 5.45
N THR A 215 18.58 -5.75 6.27
CA THR A 215 18.38 -5.54 7.70
C THR A 215 19.56 -5.97 8.56
N ARG A 216 20.65 -6.47 7.97
CA ARG A 216 21.74 -7.15 8.71
C ARG A 216 21.19 -8.22 9.67
N ASN A 217 20.38 -9.13 9.14
CA ASN A 217 19.68 -10.19 9.87
C ASN A 217 18.69 -9.67 10.94
N GLY A 218 18.01 -8.56 10.65
CA GLY A 218 17.00 -7.97 11.53
C GLY A 218 17.53 -7.00 12.59
N GLU A 219 18.83 -6.68 12.58
CA GLU A 219 19.45 -5.73 13.52
C GLU A 219 19.22 -4.27 13.14
N GLN A 220 19.00 -4.00 11.85
CA GLN A 220 18.81 -2.66 11.30
C GLN A 220 17.44 -2.48 10.67
N ASP A 221 17.03 -1.23 10.63
CA ASP A 221 15.82 -0.79 9.96
C ASP A 221 16.06 -0.78 8.44
N VAL A 222 15.00 -0.96 7.67
CA VAL A 222 14.96 -0.72 6.24
C VAL A 222 14.45 0.70 6.02
N GLU A 223 15.20 1.47 5.24
CA GLU A 223 14.78 2.80 4.81
C GLU A 223 13.90 2.65 3.57
N MET A 224 12.76 3.35 3.54
CA MET A 224 11.84 3.35 2.43
C MET A 224 11.61 4.79 1.95
N GLU A 225 11.72 4.99 0.65
CA GLU A 225 11.33 6.21 -0.05
C GLU A 225 10.10 5.94 -0.90
N VAL A 226 9.09 6.79 -0.80
CA VAL A 226 7.87 6.73 -1.60
C VAL A 226 7.65 8.07 -2.28
N VAL A 227 7.50 8.05 -3.60
CA VAL A 227 7.14 9.22 -4.42
C VAL A 227 5.83 8.95 -5.11
N ILE A 228 4.85 9.85 -4.98
CA ILE A 228 3.52 9.71 -5.60
C ILE A 228 3.39 10.60 -6.84
N GLU A 229 2.86 10.05 -7.92
CA GLU A 229 2.67 10.70 -9.21
C GLU A 229 1.31 10.35 -9.84
N GLU A 230 0.76 11.23 -10.67
CA GLU A 230 -0.59 11.06 -11.30
C GLU A 230 -0.53 10.72 -12.79
N GLU A 231 0.67 10.69 -13.37
CA GLU A 231 0.91 10.37 -14.77
C GLU A 231 1.77 9.10 -14.86
N LYS A 232 1.55 8.30 -15.91
CA LYS A 232 2.51 7.25 -16.25
C LYS A 232 3.64 7.95 -17.00
N THR A 233 4.73 8.25 -16.30
CA THR A 233 5.95 8.73 -16.95
C THR A 233 6.43 7.58 -17.82
N GLU A 234 6.25 7.69 -19.15
CA GLU A 234 6.88 6.78 -20.10
C GLU A 234 8.40 6.94 -19.93
N ILE A 235 9.06 5.88 -19.44
CA ILE A 235 10.53 5.77 -19.40
C ILE A 235 10.98 5.10 -20.69
#